data_AF-A0A8J2S2N9-F1
#
_entry.id   AF-A0A8J2S2N9-F1
#
_cell.length_a   1.000
_cell.length_b   1.000
_cell.length_c   1.000
_cell.angle_alpha   90.00
_cell.angle_beta   90.00
_cell.angle_gamma   90.00
#
_symmetry.space_group_name_H-M   'P 1'
#
loop_
_entity.id
_entity.type
_entity.pdbx_description
1 polymer ?
#
loop_
_entity_poly.entity_id
_entity_poly.type
_entity_poly.pdbx_seq_one_letter_code
_entity_poly.pdbx_strand_id
1 'polypeptide(L)'
;MGGLRSLWWRRAAEHHNAQQTRMWAEYQSRGYGEQQTTVRPRRRPRTEPQDPVLFGVLMALAIGVACVLTLEPTTCPYGAKQLLAAREPWQTANSTTPPRWADLNATIQNGFTRCGKYANDTDLFVDDSNEGAGTTYGYAREDVEALVERAQAVVEKRQYGSRPNDAHFLEALVGHVANGSSVLVVGSAEPWHEAVCLALGASRVTTVDYGSRKYEHPQLDQVNASFWNQLDDANLGYDVVVSASSLDHDGLGRYGDPIAPDGDLLTMRLLLRALAPGAKVILSVPVGPDRIIWNLMRIYGKDRLARLTDGYDVVEKE
;
A
#
# COMPACT_ATOMS: atom_id res chain seq x y z
N MET A 1 23.86 -25.60 15.00
CA MET A 1 24.19 -24.73 13.85
C MET A 1 23.23 -23.54 13.64
N GLY A 2 22.06 -23.47 14.30
CA GLY A 2 21.09 -22.37 14.07
C GLY A 2 21.56 -20.97 14.47
N GLY A 3 22.16 -20.80 15.66
CA GLY A 3 22.40 -19.47 16.26
C GLY A 3 23.33 -18.50 15.51
N LEU A 4 24.19 -18.98 14.61
CA LEU A 4 24.99 -18.10 13.74
C LEU A 4 24.21 -17.61 12.51
N ARG A 5 23.20 -18.35 12.06
CA ARG A 5 22.35 -17.97 10.93
C ARG A 5 21.30 -16.94 11.35
N SER A 6 20.59 -17.16 12.46
CA SER A 6 19.62 -16.18 13.00
C SER A 6 20.26 -14.82 13.27
N LEU A 7 21.50 -14.79 13.82
CA LEU A 7 22.23 -13.54 14.06
C LEU A 7 22.55 -12.77 12.77
N TRP A 8 22.79 -13.46 11.66
CA TRP A 8 23.08 -12.83 10.37
C TRP A 8 21.81 -12.26 9.73
N TRP A 9 20.72 -13.02 9.72
CA TRP A 9 19.43 -12.58 9.20
C TRP A 9 18.91 -11.33 9.95
N ARG A 10 18.99 -11.33 11.30
CA ARG A 10 18.59 -10.18 12.13
C ARG A 10 19.35 -8.90 11.75
N ARG A 11 20.68 -8.96 11.66
CA ARG A 11 21.52 -7.80 11.27
C ARG A 11 21.23 -7.28 9.86
N ALA A 12 20.90 -8.17 8.93
CA ALA A 12 20.59 -7.79 7.55
C ALA A 12 19.21 -7.10 7.43
N ALA A 13 18.23 -7.48 8.26
CA ALA A 13 16.94 -6.80 8.36
C ALA A 13 17.07 -5.44 9.07
N GLU A 14 17.80 -5.39 10.19
CA GLU A 14 18.13 -4.16 10.92
C GLU A 14 18.80 -3.11 10.01
N HIS A 15 19.71 -3.53 9.12
CA HIS A 15 20.37 -2.63 8.17
C HIS A 15 19.38 -2.02 7.16
N HIS A 16 18.47 -2.83 6.59
CA HIS A 16 17.47 -2.34 5.65
C HIS A 16 16.50 -1.34 6.31
N ASN A 17 16.00 -1.65 7.52
CA ASN A 17 15.15 -0.75 8.29
C ASN A 17 15.87 0.55 8.69
N ALA A 18 17.16 0.48 9.03
CA ALA A 18 17.97 1.67 9.30
C ALA A 18 18.18 2.54 8.06
N GLN A 19 18.36 1.93 6.87
CA GLN A 19 18.48 2.63 5.60
C GLN A 19 17.17 3.36 5.24
N GLN A 20 16.03 2.67 5.32
CA GLN A 20 14.71 3.30 5.12
C GLN A 20 14.47 4.47 6.08
N THR A 21 14.72 4.27 7.37
CA THR A 21 14.53 5.30 8.40
C THR A 21 15.42 6.54 8.14
N ARG A 22 16.65 6.35 7.67
CA ARG A 22 17.56 7.46 7.32
C ARG A 22 17.07 8.24 6.11
N MET A 23 16.64 7.56 5.04
CA MET A 23 16.10 8.22 3.84
C MET A 23 14.82 8.98 4.15
N TRP A 24 13.96 8.45 5.02
CA TRP A 24 12.78 9.16 5.51
C TRP A 24 13.14 10.41 6.31
N ALA A 25 14.12 10.33 7.21
CA ALA A 25 14.61 11.49 7.96
C ALA A 25 15.26 12.55 7.06
N GLU A 26 15.96 12.14 6.00
CA GLU A 26 16.51 13.04 4.98
C GLU A 26 15.40 13.71 4.15
N TYR A 27 14.35 12.96 3.78
CA TYR A 27 13.18 13.52 3.11
C TYR A 27 12.46 14.56 3.98
N GLN A 28 12.28 14.27 5.28
CA GLN A 28 11.68 15.20 6.23
C GLN A 28 12.55 16.46 6.45
N SER A 29 13.87 16.33 6.56
CA SER A 29 14.77 17.48 6.78
C SER A 29 14.86 18.43 5.58
N ARG A 30 14.52 17.96 4.38
CA ARG A 30 14.35 18.78 3.16
C ARG A 30 13.06 19.63 3.16
N GLY A 31 12.27 19.61 4.25
CA GLY A 31 11.11 20.51 4.46
C GLY A 31 9.81 20.07 3.79
N TYR A 32 9.78 18.88 3.15
CA TYR A 32 8.62 18.41 2.40
C TYR A 32 7.43 17.97 3.27
N GLY A 33 7.63 17.77 4.58
CA GLY A 33 6.60 17.27 5.51
C GLY A 33 5.67 18.31 6.12
N GLU A 34 5.94 19.62 6.01
CA GLU A 34 5.20 20.64 6.78
C GLU A 34 3.86 21.09 6.16
N GLN A 35 3.54 20.68 4.93
CA GLN A 35 2.31 21.13 4.23
C GLN A 35 1.08 20.24 4.45
N GLN A 36 0.62 20.12 5.71
CA GLN A 36 -0.82 20.07 6.04
C GLN A 36 -1.12 20.00 7.55
N THR A 37 -1.85 20.99 8.06
CA THR A 37 -2.87 20.79 9.11
C THR A 37 -4.10 21.66 8.82
N THR A 38 -5.27 21.27 9.33
CA THR A 38 -6.59 21.96 9.24
C THR A 38 -7.52 21.67 8.04
N VAL A 39 -7.69 20.40 7.66
CA VAL A 39 -8.98 19.97 7.07
C VAL A 39 -9.98 19.69 8.22
N ARG A 40 -10.88 20.65 8.51
CA ARG A 40 -11.96 20.41 9.49
C ARG A 40 -12.97 19.40 8.92
N PRO A 41 -13.43 18.40 9.70
CA PRO A 41 -14.42 17.44 9.23
C PRO A 41 -15.77 18.13 8.99
N ARG A 42 -16.34 17.94 7.79
CA ARG A 42 -17.73 18.33 7.50
C ARG A 42 -18.68 17.37 8.23
N ARG A 43 -19.51 17.90 9.14
CA ARG A 43 -20.60 17.14 9.76
C ARG A 43 -21.61 16.70 8.69
N ARG A 44 -21.99 15.42 8.69
CA ARG A 44 -23.16 14.94 7.92
C ARG A 44 -24.45 15.51 8.51
N PRO A 45 -25.46 15.90 7.70
CA PRO A 45 -26.81 16.14 8.19
C PRO A 45 -27.47 14.83 8.65
N ARG A 46 -28.40 14.92 9.61
CA ARG A 46 -29.31 13.84 10.00
C ARG A 46 -30.52 13.81 9.07
N THR A 47 -30.97 12.61 8.71
CA THR A 47 -32.37 12.27 8.40
C THR A 47 -33.13 12.10 9.74
N GLU A 48 -34.46 12.16 9.90
CA GLU A 48 -35.66 12.29 9.04
C GLU A 48 -36.89 12.50 9.98
N PRO A 49 -38.20 12.37 9.61
CA PRO A 49 -38.90 12.41 8.30
C PRO A 49 -40.22 13.26 8.30
N GLN A 50 -40.98 13.15 7.19
CA GLN A 50 -42.44 13.35 7.00
C GLN A 50 -43.04 14.77 6.84
N ASP A 51 -43.50 15.04 5.62
CA ASP A 51 -44.67 15.89 5.31
C ASP A 51 -45.44 15.23 4.12
N PRO A 52 -46.71 14.79 4.29
CA PRO A 52 -47.38 13.91 3.32
C PRO A 52 -47.97 14.59 2.07
N VAL A 53 -47.61 15.85 1.78
CA VAL A 53 -48.22 16.63 0.67
C VAL A 53 -47.41 16.60 -0.64
N LEU A 54 -46.14 16.16 -0.62
CA LEU A 54 -45.23 16.26 -1.78
C LEU A 54 -45.22 15.04 -2.74
N PHE A 55 -46.36 14.37 -2.94
CA PHE A 55 -46.47 13.24 -3.89
C PHE A 55 -47.16 13.60 -5.23
N GLY A 56 -47.54 14.88 -5.43
CA GLY A 56 -48.38 15.31 -6.55
C GLY A 56 -47.73 16.17 -7.66
N VAL A 57 -46.46 16.60 -7.53
CA VAL A 57 -45.87 17.63 -8.42
C VAL A 57 -44.54 17.23 -9.08
N LEU A 58 -43.87 16.16 -8.62
CA LEU A 58 -42.56 15.71 -9.13
C LEU A 58 -42.63 14.83 -10.40
N MET A 59 -43.52 15.18 -11.34
CA MET A 59 -43.57 14.59 -12.69
C MET A 59 -43.68 15.63 -13.82
N ALA A 60 -43.39 16.91 -13.53
CA ALA A 60 -43.31 17.95 -14.54
C ALA A 60 -42.26 19.01 -14.15
N LEU A 61 -40.98 18.69 -14.39
CA LEU A 61 -39.88 19.62 -14.74
C LEU A 61 -38.57 18.82 -14.85
N ALA A 62 -38.53 17.87 -15.78
CA ALA A 62 -37.27 17.35 -16.30
C ALA A 62 -36.61 18.43 -17.18
N ILE A 63 -36.13 19.51 -16.56
CA ILE A 63 -35.22 20.45 -17.22
C ILE A 63 -33.96 19.66 -17.51
N GLY A 64 -33.80 19.24 -18.77
CA GLY A 64 -32.57 18.61 -19.23
C GLY A 64 -31.42 19.58 -18.98
N VAL A 65 -30.52 19.22 -18.06
CA VAL A 65 -29.28 19.98 -17.85
C VAL A 65 -28.40 19.74 -19.06
N ALA A 66 -28.47 20.66 -20.03
CA ALA A 66 -27.61 20.68 -21.20
C ALA A 66 -26.20 21.13 -20.77
N CYS A 67 -25.41 20.19 -20.25
CA CYS A 67 -23.98 20.40 -20.04
C CYS A 67 -23.27 20.46 -21.40
N VAL A 68 -22.83 21.65 -21.80
CA VAL A 68 -21.86 21.80 -22.89
C VAL A 68 -20.50 21.38 -22.34
N LEU A 69 -20.14 20.12 -22.57
CA LEU A 69 -18.86 19.54 -22.17
C LEU A 69 -17.83 19.81 -23.26
N THR A 70 -16.86 20.69 -23.00
CA THR A 70 -15.67 20.78 -23.83
C THR A 70 -14.69 19.68 -23.40
N LEU A 71 -14.36 18.78 -24.32
CA LEU A 71 -13.08 18.09 -24.25
C LEU A 71 -12.00 19.15 -24.50
N GLU A 72 -11.46 19.73 -23.43
CA GLU A 72 -10.09 20.22 -23.54
C GLU A 72 -9.24 19.02 -23.99
N PRO A 73 -8.41 19.18 -25.03
CA PRO A 73 -7.54 18.10 -25.46
C PRO A 73 -6.55 17.82 -24.33
N THR A 74 -6.86 16.83 -23.49
CA THR A 74 -5.93 16.32 -22.48
C THR A 74 -4.79 15.65 -23.23
N THR A 75 -3.78 16.43 -23.57
CA THR A 75 -2.49 16.00 -24.15
C THR A 75 -1.79 14.95 -23.28
N CYS A 76 -2.25 14.79 -22.04
CA CYS A 76 -1.91 13.69 -21.16
C CYS A 76 -2.81 12.46 -21.38
N PRO A 77 -2.32 11.38 -22.05
CA PRO A 77 -3.06 10.11 -22.12
C PRO A 77 -3.27 9.47 -20.73
N TYR A 78 -2.49 9.88 -19.73
CA TYR A 78 -2.61 9.45 -18.33
C TYR A 78 -3.61 10.28 -17.49
N GLY A 79 -4.21 11.34 -18.05
CA GLY A 79 -5.10 12.24 -17.30
C GLY A 79 -6.49 11.64 -17.00
N ALA A 80 -7.01 10.83 -17.92
CA ALA A 80 -8.36 10.28 -17.87
C ALA A 80 -8.52 9.11 -16.88
N LYS A 81 -9.78 8.70 -16.65
CA LYS A 81 -10.15 7.48 -15.91
C LYS A 81 -9.84 6.17 -16.68
N GLN A 82 -9.15 6.21 -17.81
CA GLN A 82 -9.03 5.10 -18.76
C GLN A 82 -7.58 4.73 -19.10
N LEU A 83 -6.83 4.32 -18.08
CA LEU A 83 -5.80 3.27 -18.23
C LEU A 83 -6.17 1.99 -17.47
N LEU A 84 -7.30 2.01 -16.75
CA LEU A 84 -7.73 0.93 -15.86
C LEU A 84 -8.34 -0.26 -16.62
N ALA A 85 -8.68 -0.04 -17.90
CA ALA A 85 -9.19 -1.06 -18.83
C ALA A 85 -8.10 -1.60 -19.77
N ALA A 86 -6.91 -1.01 -19.76
CA ALA A 86 -5.79 -1.48 -20.55
C ALA A 86 -5.18 -2.70 -19.86
N ARG A 87 -5.43 -3.89 -20.41
CA ARG A 87 -4.61 -5.10 -20.18
C ARG A 87 -3.22 -4.99 -20.81
N GLU A 88 -2.81 -3.80 -21.24
CA GLU A 88 -1.44 -3.50 -21.70
C GLU A 88 -0.50 -3.97 -20.60
N PRO A 89 0.32 -5.00 -20.87
CA PRO A 89 1.08 -5.64 -19.82
C PRO A 89 2.03 -4.63 -19.21
N TRP A 90 2.31 -4.84 -17.92
CA TRP A 90 3.56 -4.48 -17.27
C TRP A 90 4.67 -4.31 -18.31
N GLN A 91 5.37 -3.16 -18.33
CA GLN A 91 6.63 -3.11 -19.06
C GLN A 91 7.65 -3.93 -18.27
N THR A 92 7.59 -5.25 -18.46
CA THR A 92 8.53 -6.25 -17.98
C THR A 92 9.83 -6.12 -18.75
N ALA A 93 10.46 -4.95 -18.65
CA ALA A 93 11.90 -4.92 -18.58
C ALA A 93 12.26 -5.75 -17.34
N ASN A 94 12.59 -7.02 -17.57
CA ASN A 94 13.10 -7.94 -16.56
C ASN A 94 14.52 -7.47 -16.21
N SER A 95 14.59 -6.34 -15.52
CA SER A 95 15.81 -5.61 -15.23
C SER A 95 16.36 -6.11 -13.90
N THR A 96 17.62 -6.53 -13.89
CA THR A 96 18.32 -6.90 -12.67
C THR A 96 18.50 -5.71 -11.73
N THR A 97 18.36 -4.46 -12.20
CA THR A 97 18.47 -3.25 -11.39
C THR A 97 17.44 -2.17 -11.80
N PRO A 98 16.99 -1.30 -10.89
CA PRO A 98 16.14 -0.16 -11.22
C PRO A 98 16.85 0.84 -12.16
N PRO A 99 16.15 1.42 -13.16
CA PRO A 99 16.69 2.48 -14.01
C PRO A 99 16.69 3.83 -13.28
N ARG A 100 17.63 4.73 -13.65
CA ARG A 100 17.56 6.13 -13.19
C ARG A 100 16.41 6.84 -13.91
N TRP A 101 15.90 7.93 -13.30
CA TRP A 101 14.80 8.70 -13.90
C TRP A 101 15.10 9.14 -15.34
N ALA A 102 16.34 9.55 -15.60
CA ALA A 102 16.81 9.99 -16.91
C ALA A 102 16.84 8.88 -17.98
N ASP A 103 16.90 7.60 -17.57
CA ASP A 103 16.91 6.44 -18.47
C ASP A 103 15.48 6.03 -18.90
N LEU A 104 14.45 6.49 -18.18
CA LEU A 104 13.06 6.26 -18.52
C LEU A 104 12.67 7.06 -19.77
N ASN A 105 11.95 6.40 -20.68
CA ASN A 105 11.36 7.11 -21.82
C ASN A 105 10.26 8.10 -21.36
N ALA A 106 10.02 9.13 -22.17
CA ALA A 106 9.06 10.21 -21.85
C ALA A 106 7.64 9.69 -21.60
N THR A 107 7.22 8.59 -22.22
CA THR A 107 5.90 7.98 -22.00
C THR A 107 5.76 7.46 -20.56
N ILE A 108 6.76 6.73 -20.06
CA ILE A 108 6.79 6.24 -18.68
C ILE A 108 6.94 7.39 -17.67
N GLN A 109 7.81 8.37 -17.94
CA GLN A 109 7.94 9.58 -17.11
C GLN A 109 6.61 10.36 -16.99
N ASN A 110 5.90 10.52 -18.11
CA ASN A 110 4.55 11.11 -18.14
C ASN A 110 3.51 10.24 -17.42
N GLY A 111 3.68 8.91 -17.43
CA GLY A 111 2.86 7.99 -16.65
C GLY A 111 2.96 8.25 -15.15
N PHE A 112 4.19 8.29 -14.62
CA PHE A 112 4.47 8.53 -13.20
C PHE A 112 4.03 9.93 -12.76
N THR A 113 4.41 10.97 -13.51
CA THR A 113 4.07 12.37 -13.18
C THR A 113 2.64 12.77 -13.52
N ARG A 114 1.86 11.90 -14.16
CA ARG A 114 0.59 12.27 -14.82
C ARG A 114 0.76 13.53 -15.69
N CYS A 115 1.80 13.49 -16.53
CA CYS A 115 2.23 14.54 -17.43
C CYS A 115 2.50 15.88 -16.71
N GLY A 116 3.32 15.83 -15.66
CA GLY A 116 3.70 16.99 -14.84
C GLY A 116 2.66 17.44 -13.81
N LYS A 117 1.50 16.78 -13.69
CA LYS A 117 0.50 17.09 -12.64
C LYS A 117 1.00 16.72 -11.23
N TYR A 118 1.77 15.65 -11.10
CA TYR A 118 2.44 15.26 -9.87
C TYR A 118 3.88 15.74 -9.92
N ALA A 119 4.37 16.28 -8.79
CA ALA A 119 5.78 16.62 -8.68
C ALA A 119 6.65 15.35 -8.73
N ASN A 120 7.89 15.47 -9.21
CA ASN A 120 8.89 14.42 -9.13
C ASN A 120 10.14 14.93 -8.42
N ASP A 121 10.66 14.15 -7.49
CA ASP A 121 11.98 14.33 -6.88
C ASP A 121 12.87 13.17 -7.34
N THR A 122 14.13 13.44 -7.69
CA THR A 122 15.08 12.46 -8.24
C THR A 122 16.42 12.47 -7.51
N ASP A 123 16.52 13.15 -6.37
CA ASP A 123 17.77 13.32 -5.62
C ASP A 123 18.15 12.06 -4.84
N LEU A 124 17.15 11.27 -4.44
CA LEU A 124 17.29 9.99 -3.76
C LEU A 124 17.19 8.85 -4.78
N PHE A 125 17.91 7.76 -4.56
CA PHE A 125 17.80 6.56 -5.40
C PHE A 125 18.24 5.34 -4.60
N VAL A 126 17.52 4.24 -4.76
CA VAL A 126 17.73 3.00 -4.00
C VAL A 126 17.68 1.80 -4.92
N ASP A 127 18.66 0.92 -4.77
CA ASP A 127 18.66 -0.39 -5.40
C ASP A 127 18.64 -1.45 -4.28
N ASP A 128 17.45 -2.01 -4.04
CA ASP A 128 17.22 -3.15 -3.15
C ASP A 128 16.91 -4.43 -3.97
N SER A 129 17.09 -4.41 -5.30
CA SER A 129 16.79 -5.56 -6.18
C SER A 129 17.82 -6.70 -6.03
N ASN A 130 19.01 -6.38 -5.52
CA ASN A 130 20.14 -7.30 -5.38
C ASN A 130 20.46 -8.03 -6.71
N GLU A 131 20.67 -7.27 -7.78
CA GLU A 131 20.90 -7.77 -9.14
C GLU A 131 19.76 -8.69 -9.66
N GLY A 132 18.54 -8.49 -9.16
CA GLY A 132 17.36 -9.30 -9.50
C GLY A 132 17.26 -10.62 -8.73
N ALA A 133 18.23 -10.92 -7.85
CA ALA A 133 18.14 -12.06 -6.93
C ALA A 133 17.21 -11.78 -5.73
N GLY A 134 16.86 -10.52 -5.49
CA GLY A 134 16.11 -10.06 -4.32
C GLY A 134 16.88 -10.24 -3.01
N THR A 135 16.34 -9.69 -1.93
CA THR A 135 16.83 -10.01 -0.58
C THR A 135 16.31 -11.37 -0.14
N THR A 136 17.11 -12.14 0.61
CA THR A 136 16.63 -13.36 1.30
C THR A 136 16.79 -13.20 2.81
N TYR A 137 15.81 -13.67 3.60
CA TYR A 137 15.87 -13.74 5.05
C TYR A 137 15.35 -15.09 5.59
N GLY A 138 15.75 -15.45 6.81
CA GLY A 138 15.29 -16.66 7.49
C GLY A 138 14.95 -16.38 8.95
N TYR A 139 13.77 -16.83 9.37
CA TYR A 139 13.25 -16.62 10.72
C TYR A 139 12.98 -17.97 11.37
N ALA A 140 13.80 -18.30 12.37
CA ALA A 140 13.63 -19.48 13.19
C ALA A 140 12.31 -19.40 13.97
N ARG A 141 11.76 -20.55 14.35
CA ARG A 141 10.47 -20.61 15.04
C ARG A 141 10.49 -19.80 16.35
N GLU A 142 11.55 -19.95 17.14
CA GLU A 142 11.73 -19.29 18.42
C GLU A 142 11.91 -17.77 18.26
N ASP A 143 12.52 -17.34 17.15
CA ASP A 143 12.64 -15.92 16.81
C ASP A 143 11.25 -15.32 16.55
N VAL A 144 10.37 -16.02 15.82
CA VAL A 144 8.99 -15.60 15.57
C VAL A 144 8.15 -15.63 16.84
N GLU A 145 8.23 -16.68 17.65
CA GLU A 145 7.47 -16.79 18.91
C GLU A 145 7.84 -15.63 19.87
N ALA A 146 9.12 -15.24 19.93
CA ALA A 146 9.56 -14.05 20.68
C ALA A 146 9.07 -12.72 20.07
N LEU A 147 8.83 -12.64 18.76
CA LEU A 147 8.15 -11.47 18.16
C LEU A 147 6.68 -11.41 18.59
N VAL A 148 5.99 -12.55 18.59
CA VAL A 148 4.58 -12.67 18.97
C VAL A 148 4.38 -12.29 20.44
N GLU A 149 5.23 -12.77 21.36
CA GLU A 149 5.16 -12.39 22.79
C GLU A 149 5.33 -10.87 22.99
N ARG A 150 6.27 -10.23 22.27
CA ARG A 150 6.41 -8.77 22.30
C ARG A 150 5.19 -8.06 21.71
N ALA A 151 4.62 -8.58 20.63
CA ALA A 151 3.43 -8.01 20.00
C ALA A 151 2.19 -8.13 20.88
N GLN A 152 1.99 -9.26 21.58
CA GLN A 152 0.94 -9.43 22.61
C GLN A 152 1.06 -8.34 23.68
N ALA A 153 2.24 -8.15 24.25
CA ALA A 153 2.47 -7.13 25.29
C ALA A 153 2.22 -5.69 24.80
N VAL A 154 2.47 -5.39 23.51
CA VAL A 154 2.17 -4.08 22.90
C VAL A 154 0.66 -3.90 22.70
N VAL A 155 -0.02 -4.92 22.17
CA VAL A 155 -1.46 -4.92 21.89
C VAL A 155 -2.29 -4.83 23.17
N GLU A 156 -2.02 -5.68 24.17
CA GLU A 156 -2.75 -5.72 25.45
C GLU A 156 -2.69 -4.39 26.20
N LYS A 157 -1.52 -3.76 26.21
CA LYS A 157 -1.28 -2.51 26.95
C LYS A 157 -1.60 -1.26 26.14
N ARG A 158 -1.92 -1.42 24.85
CA ARG A 158 -2.04 -0.33 23.85
C ARG A 158 -0.82 0.60 23.85
N GLN A 159 0.37 0.02 23.97
CA GLN A 159 1.65 0.74 24.10
C GLN A 159 2.42 0.78 22.78
N TYR A 160 1.88 1.50 21.80
CA TYR A 160 2.38 1.54 20.43
C TYR A 160 3.59 2.47 20.18
N GLY A 161 4.21 2.98 21.24
CA GLY A 161 5.31 3.94 21.17
C GLY A 161 4.84 5.39 20.95
N SER A 162 5.78 6.25 20.54
CA SER A 162 5.58 7.71 20.46
C SER A 162 5.30 8.25 19.05
N ARG A 163 5.28 7.39 18.03
CA ARG A 163 4.99 7.76 16.64
C ARG A 163 3.47 7.60 16.39
N PRO A 164 2.72 8.68 16.10
CA PRO A 164 1.27 8.59 15.95
C PRO A 164 0.83 7.62 14.86
N ASN A 165 1.48 7.66 13.69
CA ASN A 165 1.10 6.82 12.54
C ASN A 165 1.22 5.32 12.86
N ASP A 166 2.29 4.91 13.54
CA ASP A 166 2.51 3.53 13.96
C ASP A 166 1.42 3.10 14.97
N ALA A 167 1.00 4.02 15.86
CA ALA A 167 -0.09 3.79 16.81
C ALA A 167 -1.46 3.65 16.13
N HIS A 168 -1.80 4.53 15.18
CA HIS A 168 -3.06 4.44 14.44
C HIS A 168 -3.14 3.16 13.60
N PHE A 169 -2.03 2.73 12.99
CA PHE A 169 -1.98 1.49 12.21
C PHE A 169 -2.13 0.24 13.09
N LEU A 170 -1.47 0.22 14.26
CA LEU A 170 -1.62 -0.88 15.23
C LEU A 170 -3.02 -0.90 15.85
N GLU A 171 -3.65 0.24 16.13
CA GLU A 171 -5.06 0.31 16.53
C GLU A 171 -6.01 -0.25 15.45
N ALA A 172 -5.78 0.06 14.18
CA ALA A 172 -6.56 -0.52 13.08
C ALA A 172 -6.39 -2.05 12.99
N LEU A 173 -5.18 -2.58 13.21
CA LEU A 173 -4.97 -4.03 13.32
C LEU A 173 -5.77 -4.63 14.50
N VAL A 174 -5.73 -4.01 15.67
CA VAL A 174 -6.49 -4.44 16.86
C VAL A 174 -8.01 -4.39 16.64
N GLY A 175 -8.50 -3.41 15.88
CA GLY A 175 -9.92 -3.25 15.58
C GLY A 175 -10.47 -4.24 14.54
N HIS A 176 -9.64 -4.69 13.59
CA HIS A 176 -10.11 -5.41 12.39
C HIS A 176 -9.52 -6.81 12.19
N VAL A 177 -8.44 -7.19 12.87
CA VAL A 177 -7.93 -8.59 12.88
C VAL A 177 -8.60 -9.36 14.00
N ALA A 178 -9.55 -10.23 13.64
CA ALA A 178 -10.27 -11.08 14.60
C ALA A 178 -9.54 -12.40 14.86
N ASN A 179 -9.76 -13.00 16.03
CA ASN A 179 -9.31 -14.36 16.33
C ASN A 179 -9.85 -15.37 15.29
N GLY A 180 -8.96 -16.19 14.75
CA GLY A 180 -9.22 -17.12 13.65
C GLY A 180 -8.98 -16.57 12.24
N SER A 181 -8.76 -15.26 12.06
CA SER A 181 -8.63 -14.64 10.73
C SER A 181 -7.48 -15.21 9.90
N SER A 182 -7.72 -15.30 8.59
CA SER A 182 -6.73 -15.56 7.56
C SER A 182 -6.20 -14.22 7.04
N VAL A 183 -4.91 -13.94 7.22
CA VAL A 183 -4.31 -12.62 6.91
C VAL A 183 -3.31 -12.69 5.77
N LEU A 184 -3.36 -11.72 4.84
CA LEU A 184 -2.33 -11.48 3.82
C LEU A 184 -1.54 -10.20 4.16
N VAL A 185 -0.22 -10.30 4.30
CA VAL A 185 0.68 -9.15 4.46
C VAL A 185 1.31 -8.83 3.11
N VAL A 186 1.11 -7.62 2.59
CA VAL A 186 1.68 -7.16 1.31
C VAL A 186 2.86 -6.24 1.57
N GLY A 187 4.07 -6.78 1.34
CA GLY A 187 5.36 -6.18 1.68
C GLY A 187 5.68 -6.27 3.18
N SER A 188 6.91 -6.71 3.52
CA SER A 188 7.32 -6.88 4.93
C SER A 188 8.84 -6.81 5.12
N ALA A 189 9.39 -5.71 5.61
CA ALA A 189 10.83 -5.61 5.87
C ALA A 189 11.29 -6.55 7.01
N GLU A 190 10.45 -6.73 8.03
CA GLU A 190 10.60 -7.70 9.10
C GLU A 190 9.20 -8.19 9.55
N PRO A 191 9.05 -9.43 10.06
CA PRO A 191 7.74 -10.03 10.34
C PRO A 191 7.06 -9.50 11.61
N TRP A 192 7.10 -8.20 11.85
CA TRP A 192 6.45 -7.53 12.97
C TRP A 192 4.93 -7.48 12.81
N HIS A 193 4.42 -7.13 11.63
CA HIS A 193 2.99 -7.08 11.37
C HIS A 193 2.37 -8.48 11.38
N GLU A 194 3.10 -9.47 10.85
CA GLU A 194 2.80 -10.89 10.95
C GLU A 194 2.67 -11.33 12.41
N ALA A 195 3.65 -10.95 13.26
CA ALA A 195 3.62 -11.26 14.69
C ALA A 195 2.47 -10.57 15.43
N VAL A 196 2.13 -9.32 15.07
CA VAL A 196 0.94 -8.61 15.60
C VAL A 196 -0.36 -9.31 15.20
N CYS A 197 -0.47 -9.80 13.96
CA CYS A 197 -1.65 -10.55 13.52
C CYS A 197 -1.78 -11.89 14.27
N LEU A 198 -0.68 -12.62 14.47
CA LEU A 198 -0.67 -13.83 15.30
C LEU A 198 -1.01 -13.53 16.78
N ALA A 199 -0.50 -12.43 17.34
CA ALA A 199 -0.82 -11.98 18.69
C ALA A 199 -2.33 -11.67 18.88
N LEU A 200 -2.99 -11.19 17.81
CA LEU A 200 -4.44 -10.97 17.74
C LEU A 200 -5.25 -12.25 17.45
N GLY A 201 -4.58 -13.39 17.33
CA GLY A 201 -5.20 -14.70 17.14
C GLY A 201 -5.45 -15.08 15.68
N ALA A 202 -4.80 -14.46 14.70
CA ALA A 202 -4.87 -14.92 13.31
C ALA A 202 -4.52 -16.42 13.20
N SER A 203 -5.32 -17.18 12.46
CA SER A 203 -5.10 -18.62 12.29
C SER A 203 -3.91 -18.90 11.37
N ARG A 204 -3.73 -18.07 10.35
CA ARG A 204 -2.57 -18.04 9.44
C ARG A 204 -2.28 -16.62 8.99
N VAL A 205 -1.01 -16.35 8.71
CA VAL A 205 -0.56 -15.14 8.02
C VAL A 205 0.32 -15.55 6.85
N THR A 206 0.00 -15.07 5.65
CA THR A 206 0.81 -15.26 4.45
C THR A 206 1.39 -13.92 4.03
N THR A 207 2.71 -13.84 3.84
CA THR A 207 3.37 -12.64 3.33
C THR A 207 3.55 -12.76 1.81
N VAL A 208 3.34 -11.67 1.07
CA VAL A 208 3.69 -11.54 -0.36
C VAL A 208 4.70 -10.40 -0.53
N ASP A 209 5.84 -10.71 -1.14
CA ASP A 209 6.98 -9.81 -1.26
C ASP A 209 7.87 -10.21 -2.46
N TYR A 210 8.72 -9.30 -2.92
CA TYR A 210 9.69 -9.55 -4.00
C TYR A 210 10.92 -10.32 -3.49
N GLY A 211 11.37 -10.02 -2.26
CA GLY A 211 12.39 -10.79 -1.56
C GLY A 211 11.85 -12.09 -0.96
N SER A 212 12.70 -13.09 -0.75
CA SER A 212 12.32 -14.38 -0.15
C SER A 212 12.53 -14.38 1.37
N ARG A 213 11.53 -14.82 2.14
CA ARG A 213 11.65 -15.10 3.58
C ARG A 213 11.28 -16.55 3.81
N LYS A 214 11.96 -17.19 4.75
CA LYS A 214 11.68 -18.56 5.18
C LYS A 214 11.32 -18.52 6.65
N TYR A 215 10.07 -18.83 6.94
CA TYR A 215 9.56 -18.96 8.30
C TYR A 215 9.59 -20.44 8.71
N GLU A 216 10.11 -20.73 9.91
CA GLU A 216 9.99 -22.05 10.54
C GLU A 216 8.75 -22.13 11.45
N HIS A 217 7.98 -21.04 11.56
CA HIS A 217 6.76 -20.96 12.35
C HIS A 217 5.54 -21.48 11.56
N PRO A 218 4.74 -22.44 12.09
CA PRO A 218 3.74 -23.18 11.31
C PRO A 218 2.52 -22.36 10.86
N GLN A 219 2.31 -21.16 11.43
CA GLN A 219 1.22 -20.25 11.03
C GLN A 219 1.69 -19.12 10.10
N LEU A 220 2.98 -19.05 9.76
CA LEU A 220 3.53 -18.09 8.81
C LEU A 220 3.91 -18.79 7.51
N ASP A 221 3.47 -18.24 6.38
CA ASP A 221 3.85 -18.70 5.05
C ASP A 221 4.31 -17.51 4.19
N GLN A 222 5.01 -17.77 3.09
CA GLN A 222 5.32 -16.75 2.10
C GLN A 222 5.05 -17.22 0.67
N VAL A 223 4.42 -16.33 -0.10
CA VAL A 223 4.40 -16.36 -1.56
C VAL A 223 5.29 -15.25 -2.13
N ASN A 224 5.78 -15.43 -3.36
CA ASN A 224 6.55 -14.39 -4.07
C ASN A 224 5.63 -13.52 -4.94
N ALA A 225 6.14 -12.45 -5.54
CA ALA A 225 5.38 -11.56 -6.41
C ALA A 225 4.66 -12.24 -7.61
N SER A 226 5.04 -13.45 -8.04
CA SER A 226 4.29 -14.19 -9.08
C SER A 226 2.92 -14.69 -8.60
N PHE A 227 2.63 -14.60 -7.29
CA PHE A 227 1.30 -14.74 -6.70
C PHE A 227 0.25 -13.90 -7.45
N TRP A 228 0.57 -12.63 -7.75
CA TRP A 228 -0.32 -11.69 -8.42
C TRP A 228 -0.77 -12.14 -9.82
N ASN A 229 0.03 -12.98 -10.50
CA ASN A 229 -0.27 -13.48 -11.85
C ASN A 229 -1.42 -14.51 -11.88
N GLN A 230 -1.88 -14.98 -10.72
CA GLN A 230 -2.80 -16.12 -10.60
C GLN A 230 -4.21 -15.71 -10.14
N LEU A 231 -4.47 -14.40 -9.98
CA LEU A 231 -5.57 -13.89 -9.16
C LEU A 231 -6.77 -13.32 -9.93
N ASP A 232 -6.80 -13.45 -11.26
CA ASP A 232 -7.96 -13.02 -12.06
C ASP A 232 -9.20 -13.86 -11.65
N ASP A 233 -10.12 -13.20 -10.93
CA ASP A 233 -11.42 -13.71 -10.45
C ASP A 233 -11.36 -14.88 -9.44
N ALA A 234 -10.23 -15.08 -8.77
CA ALA A 234 -10.05 -16.08 -7.70
C ALA A 234 -10.33 -15.50 -6.30
N ASN A 235 -11.16 -16.16 -5.48
CA ASN A 235 -11.27 -15.83 -4.05
C ASN A 235 -10.05 -16.36 -3.30
N LEU A 236 -9.21 -15.46 -2.78
CA LEU A 236 -8.01 -15.78 -2.03
C LEU A 236 -8.25 -16.43 -0.66
N GLY A 237 -9.43 -16.23 -0.07
CA GLY A 237 -9.71 -16.71 1.29
C GLY A 237 -8.87 -16.01 2.38
N TYR A 238 -8.59 -14.72 2.22
CA TYR A 238 -8.10 -13.84 3.29
C TYR A 238 -9.23 -12.93 3.77
N ASP A 239 -9.36 -12.84 5.09
CA ASP A 239 -10.35 -11.99 5.77
C ASP A 239 -9.80 -10.56 5.96
N VAL A 240 -8.47 -10.44 6.10
CA VAL A 240 -7.76 -9.17 6.27
C VAL A 240 -6.52 -9.14 5.39
N VAL A 241 -6.28 -7.99 4.76
CA VAL A 241 -5.03 -7.64 4.09
C VAL A 241 -4.38 -6.49 4.85
N VAL A 242 -3.07 -6.59 5.07
CA VAL A 242 -2.26 -5.61 5.79
C VAL A 242 -1.15 -5.14 4.86
N SER A 243 -0.99 -3.83 4.69
CA SER A 243 0.17 -3.27 4.00
C SER A 243 0.62 -1.98 4.69
N ALA A 244 1.86 -2.00 5.19
CA ALA A 244 2.47 -0.88 5.90
C ALA A 244 3.62 -0.32 5.04
N SER A 245 3.43 0.88 4.48
CA SER A 245 4.41 1.56 3.62
C SER A 245 5.11 0.63 2.63
N SER A 246 4.32 -0.12 1.85
CA SER A 246 4.83 -1.06 0.86
C SER A 246 4.23 -0.79 -0.53
N LEU A 247 2.90 -0.64 -0.65
CA LEU A 247 2.26 -0.31 -1.94
C LEU A 247 2.71 1.03 -2.53
N ASP A 248 3.26 1.95 -1.73
CA ASP A 248 3.86 3.19 -2.24
C ASP A 248 5.13 2.96 -3.08
N HIS A 249 5.77 1.79 -2.96
CA HIS A 249 6.93 1.37 -3.74
C HIS A 249 6.56 0.65 -5.06
N ASP A 250 5.37 0.05 -5.17
CA ASP A 250 4.99 -0.84 -6.28
C ASP A 250 5.18 -0.21 -7.67
N GLY A 251 6.00 -0.81 -8.51
CA GLY A 251 6.27 -0.39 -9.88
C GLY A 251 7.38 0.66 -10.03
N LEU A 252 8.12 1.00 -8.97
CA LEU A 252 9.29 1.89 -9.03
C LEU A 252 10.60 1.15 -9.35
N GLY A 253 10.58 -0.19 -9.41
CA GLY A 253 11.74 -1.03 -9.72
C GLY A 253 12.74 -1.22 -8.59
N ARG A 254 12.52 -0.58 -7.43
CA ARG A 254 13.41 -0.57 -6.27
C ARG A 254 13.75 -1.99 -5.80
N TYR A 255 12.82 -2.93 -5.92
CA TYR A 255 12.96 -4.31 -5.44
C TYR A 255 13.13 -5.33 -6.57
N GLY A 256 13.43 -4.87 -7.81
CA GLY A 256 13.39 -5.71 -9.01
C GLY A 256 11.96 -5.92 -9.56
N ASP A 257 11.01 -5.12 -9.07
CA ASP A 257 9.64 -5.07 -9.58
C ASP A 257 9.57 -4.43 -10.99
N PRO A 258 8.60 -4.80 -11.85
CA PRO A 258 8.53 -4.24 -13.20
C PRO A 258 8.10 -2.77 -13.18
N ILE A 259 8.72 -1.93 -14.01
CA ILE A 259 8.44 -0.49 -14.04
C ILE A 259 7.00 -0.22 -14.47
N ALA A 260 6.18 0.25 -13.52
CA ALA A 260 4.74 0.42 -13.69
C ALA A 260 4.28 1.72 -13.01
N PRO A 261 3.97 2.79 -13.79
CA PRO A 261 3.37 4.02 -13.28
C PRO A 261 2.22 3.82 -12.29
N ASP A 262 1.41 2.79 -12.52
CA ASP A 262 0.20 2.46 -11.76
C ASP A 262 0.27 1.12 -11.03
N GLY A 263 1.47 0.62 -10.69
CA GLY A 263 1.65 -0.62 -9.91
C GLY A 263 0.81 -0.66 -8.63
N ASP A 264 0.95 0.35 -7.78
CA ASP A 264 0.12 0.64 -6.60
C ASP A 264 -1.41 0.50 -6.86
N LEU A 265 -1.89 1.09 -7.95
CA LEU A 265 -3.31 1.07 -8.33
C LEU A 265 -3.75 -0.28 -8.91
N LEU A 266 -2.83 -1.03 -9.53
CA LEU A 266 -3.08 -2.36 -10.08
C LEU A 266 -3.15 -3.39 -8.95
N THR A 267 -2.20 -3.37 -8.00
CA THR A 267 -2.23 -4.23 -6.80
C THR A 267 -3.51 -4.04 -6.01
N MET A 268 -3.94 -2.79 -5.77
CA MET A 268 -5.23 -2.50 -5.14
C MET A 268 -6.43 -3.04 -5.94
N ARG A 269 -6.44 -2.98 -7.28
CA ARG A 269 -7.55 -3.59 -8.05
C ARG A 269 -7.54 -5.12 -8.07
N LEU A 270 -6.35 -5.75 -8.01
CA LEU A 270 -6.25 -7.19 -7.87
C LEU A 270 -6.82 -7.63 -6.51
N LEU A 271 -6.44 -6.94 -5.43
CA LEU A 271 -7.03 -7.16 -4.10
C LEU A 271 -8.55 -6.95 -4.11
N LEU A 272 -9.06 -5.87 -4.71
CA LEU A 272 -10.50 -5.60 -4.79
C LEU A 272 -11.30 -6.72 -5.48
N ARG A 273 -10.71 -7.38 -6.49
CA ARG A 273 -11.35 -8.48 -7.23
C ARG A 273 -11.18 -9.84 -6.56
N ALA A 274 -10.08 -10.05 -5.85
CA ALA A 274 -9.68 -11.37 -5.34
C ALA A 274 -10.04 -11.60 -3.86
N LEU A 275 -10.53 -10.59 -3.15
CA LEU A 275 -11.01 -10.70 -1.78
C LEU A 275 -12.51 -11.02 -1.70
N ALA A 276 -12.91 -11.73 -0.64
CA ALA A 276 -14.31 -12.00 -0.36
C ALA A 276 -15.06 -10.74 0.11
N PRO A 277 -16.37 -10.59 -0.16
CA PRO A 277 -17.16 -9.48 0.36
C PRO A 277 -17.07 -9.35 1.89
N GLY A 278 -16.73 -8.15 2.37
CA GLY A 278 -16.58 -7.85 3.80
C GLY A 278 -15.14 -7.89 4.33
N ALA A 279 -14.21 -8.49 3.59
CA ALA A 279 -12.78 -8.49 3.93
C ALA A 279 -12.23 -7.07 4.10
N LYS A 280 -11.23 -6.92 4.96
CA LYS A 280 -10.62 -5.61 5.28
C LYS A 280 -9.28 -5.43 4.60
N VAL A 281 -8.98 -4.19 4.17
CA VAL A 281 -7.64 -3.79 3.74
C VAL A 281 -7.17 -2.67 4.66
N ILE A 282 -6.16 -2.98 5.46
CA ILE A 282 -5.55 -2.07 6.43
C ILE A 282 -4.26 -1.55 5.80
N LEU A 283 -4.27 -0.28 5.42
CA LEU A 283 -3.27 0.33 4.55
C LEU A 283 -2.66 1.58 5.20
N SER A 284 -1.33 1.62 5.25
CA SER A 284 -0.56 2.84 5.57
C SER A 284 0.29 3.22 4.36
N VAL A 285 0.20 4.49 3.93
CA VAL A 285 0.98 5.08 2.84
C VAL A 285 1.36 6.53 3.18
N PRO A 286 2.45 7.08 2.63
CA PRO A 286 2.80 8.49 2.81
C PRO A 286 1.73 9.43 2.22
N VAL A 287 1.21 10.37 3.01
CA VAL A 287 0.17 11.34 2.58
C VAL A 287 0.76 12.77 2.54
N GLY A 288 0.42 13.52 1.50
CA GLY A 288 0.94 14.89 1.27
C GLY A 288 0.48 15.44 -0.09
N PRO A 289 1.16 16.43 -0.70
CA PRO A 289 0.93 16.78 -2.09
C PRO A 289 1.28 15.63 -3.04
N ASP A 290 0.48 15.39 -4.08
CA ASP A 290 0.69 14.29 -5.05
C ASP A 290 2.09 14.36 -5.69
N ARG A 291 2.95 13.37 -5.38
CA ARG A 291 4.37 13.39 -5.75
C ARG A 291 4.93 11.97 -5.93
N ILE A 292 5.87 11.86 -6.85
CA ILE A 292 6.78 10.72 -6.99
C ILE A 292 8.15 11.14 -6.42
N ILE A 293 8.78 10.25 -5.66
CA ILE A 293 10.18 10.38 -5.25
C ILE A 293 10.88 9.21 -5.93
N TRP A 294 11.40 9.43 -7.13
CA TRP A 294 11.94 8.37 -7.97
C TRP A 294 13.29 7.88 -7.42
N ASN A 295 13.50 6.62 -7.08
CA ASN A 295 12.61 5.45 -7.12
C ASN A 295 12.21 4.96 -5.71
N LEU A 296 12.29 5.84 -4.71
CA LEU A 296 12.04 5.53 -3.32
C LEU A 296 10.56 5.22 -3.03
N MET A 297 9.62 6.14 -3.33
CA MET A 297 8.21 6.02 -2.92
C MET A 297 7.26 7.00 -3.64
N ARG A 298 5.95 6.80 -3.44
CA ARG A 298 4.89 7.76 -3.80
C ARG A 298 4.39 8.50 -2.55
N ILE A 299 4.10 9.79 -2.70
CA ILE A 299 3.32 10.58 -1.76
C ILE A 299 1.91 10.76 -2.33
N TYR A 300 0.92 10.32 -1.57
CA TYR A 300 -0.48 10.30 -1.98
C TYR A 300 -1.19 11.59 -1.56
N GLY A 301 -1.52 12.41 -2.56
CA GLY A 301 -2.37 13.57 -2.37
C GLY A 301 -3.80 13.31 -2.82
N LYS A 302 -4.51 14.40 -3.08
CA LYS A 302 -5.95 14.36 -3.36
C LYS A 302 -6.28 13.53 -4.61
N ASP A 303 -5.41 13.52 -5.63
CA ASP A 303 -5.68 12.77 -6.87
C ASP A 303 -5.24 11.31 -6.78
N ARG A 304 -4.03 11.02 -6.27
CA ARG A 304 -3.51 9.65 -6.18
C ARG A 304 -4.24 8.84 -5.12
N LEU A 305 -4.49 9.41 -3.93
CA LEU A 305 -5.18 8.68 -2.84
C LEU A 305 -6.62 8.29 -3.25
N ALA A 306 -7.32 9.19 -3.94
CA ALA A 306 -8.67 8.92 -4.45
C ALA A 306 -8.70 7.86 -5.55
N ARG A 307 -7.58 7.65 -6.27
CA ARG A 307 -7.43 6.56 -7.25
C ARG A 307 -7.00 5.24 -6.60
N LEU A 308 -6.20 5.30 -5.53
CA LEU A 308 -5.72 4.13 -4.77
C LEU A 308 -6.87 3.44 -4.03
N THR A 309 -7.80 4.24 -3.50
CA THR A 309 -9.01 3.77 -2.79
C THR A 309 -10.25 3.67 -3.70
N ASP A 310 -10.10 3.79 -5.02
CA ASP A 310 -11.21 3.72 -5.96
C ASP A 310 -11.84 2.31 -5.96
N GLY A 311 -13.16 2.25 -5.75
CA GLY A 311 -13.90 1.00 -5.58
C GLY A 311 -13.92 0.41 -4.16
N TYR A 312 -13.24 1.04 -3.19
CA TYR A 312 -13.29 0.64 -1.78
C TYR A 312 -14.20 1.55 -0.95
N ASP A 313 -15.01 0.94 -0.06
CA ASP A 313 -15.72 1.67 0.99
C ASP A 313 -14.76 2.00 2.15
N VAL A 314 -14.25 3.23 2.17
CA VAL A 314 -13.37 3.72 3.24
C VAL A 314 -14.17 3.89 4.54
N VAL A 315 -14.01 2.95 5.48
CA VAL A 315 -14.71 2.93 6.77
C VAL A 315 -14.06 3.82 7.83
N GLU A 316 -12.73 3.90 7.83
CA GLU A 316 -11.91 4.61 8.80
C GLU A 316 -10.77 5.34 8.07
N LYS A 317 -10.36 6.50 8.59
CA LYS A 317 -9.23 7.28 8.10
C LYS A 317 -8.78 8.27 9.16
N GLU A 318 -7.49 8.23 9.47
CA GLU A 318 -6.75 9.22 10.27
C GLU A 318 -5.83 10.06 9.36
#